data_AF-K4QUS7-F1
#
_entry.id   AF-K4QUS7-F1
#
_cell.length_a   1.000
_cell.length_b   1.000
_cell.length_c   1.000
_cell.angle_alpha   90.00
_cell.angle_beta   90.00
_cell.angle_gamma   90.00
#
_symmetry.space_group_name_H-M   'P 1'
#
loop_
_entity.id
_entity.type
_entity.pdbx_description
1 polymer ?
#
loop_
_entity_poly.entity_id
_entity_poly.type
_entity_poly.pdbx_seq_one_letter_code
_entity_poly.pdbx_strand_id
1 'polypeptide(L)' 'MRSVVFGAVRPPPSTPTADLVRWAKTRRRIEHDYRELKHGLGLDHFEGRTWRGWHHHVTAAQAFVTLRRHDPRVHTTA' A
#
# COMPACT_ATOMS: atom_id res chain seq x y z
N MET A 1 -3.07 17.20 -15.51
CA MET A 1 -2.50 17.79 -14.29
C MET A 1 -3.22 17.20 -13.07
N ARG A 2 -2.73 16.10 -12.46
CA ARG A 2 -3.39 15.46 -11.32
C ARG A 2 -2.93 16.12 -10.02
N SER A 3 -3.85 16.84 -9.37
CA SER A 3 -3.65 17.45 -8.05
C SER A 3 -3.17 16.39 -7.06
N VAL A 4 -2.01 16.62 -6.44
CA VAL A 4 -1.49 15.81 -5.35
C VAL A 4 -1.99 16.46 -4.07
N VAL A 5 -3.13 15.98 -3.57
CA VAL A 5 -3.61 16.37 -2.24
C VAL A 5 -2.67 15.73 -1.21
N PHE A 6 -1.60 16.45 -0.86
CA PHE A 6 -0.83 16.20 0.34
C PHE A 6 -1.71 16.58 1.53
N GLY A 7 -2.28 15.59 2.22
CA GLY A 7 -2.83 15.84 3.56
C GLY A 7 -1.69 16.42 4.42
N ALA A 8 -1.93 17.58 5.05
CA ALA A 8 -0.92 18.28 5.81
C ALA A 8 -0.45 17.41 7.00
N VAL A 9 0.69 16.74 6.84
CA VAL A 9 1.45 16.24 7.98
C VAL A 9 2.20 17.44 8.55
N ARG A 10 2.21 17.60 9.88
CA ARG A 10 3.02 18.64 10.54
C ARG A 10 4.36 18.02 10.97
N PRO A 11 5.42 18.09 10.15
CA PRO A 11 6.73 17.60 10.53
C PRO A 11 7.37 18.53 11.59
N PRO A 12 8.29 18.02 12.42
CA PRO A 12 9.23 18.87 13.15
C PRO A 12 9.96 19.84 12.19
N PRO A 13 10.29 21.06 12.63
CA PRO A 13 10.91 22.08 11.77
C PRO A 13 12.28 21.66 11.22
N SER A 14 12.95 20.70 11.84
CA SER A 14 14.24 20.14 11.40
C SER A 14 14.11 18.91 10.50
N THR A 15 12.91 18.58 10.01
CA THR A 15 12.70 17.39 9.16
C THR A 15 13.34 17.62 7.78
N PRO A 16 14.31 16.79 7.37
CA PRO A 16 14.92 16.90 6.05
C PRO A 16 13.89 16.73 4.93
N THR A 17 14.04 17.47 3.83
CA THR A 17 13.17 17.34 2.65
C THR A 17 13.12 15.91 2.10
N ALA A 18 14.24 15.18 2.20
CA ALA A 18 14.31 13.77 1.82
C ALA A 18 13.31 12.88 2.58
N ASP A 19 13.05 13.17 3.86
CA ASP A 19 12.09 12.45 4.68
C ASP A 19 10.65 12.74 4.24
N LEU A 20 10.36 14.00 3.92
CA LEU A 20 9.06 14.40 3.39
C LEU A 20 8.77 13.70 2.05
N VAL A 21 9.78 13.61 1.17
CA VAL A 21 9.67 12.88 -0.11
C VAL A 21 9.51 11.38 0.14
N ARG A 22 10.23 10.79 1.10
CA ARG A 22 10.06 9.39 1.49
C ARG A 22 8.64 9.13 1.97
N TRP A 23 8.11 9.97 2.86
CA TRP A 23 6.74 9.85 3.38
C TRP A 23 5.70 10.02 2.28
N ALA A 24 5.88 10.99 1.37
CA ALA A 24 5.03 11.16 0.19
C ALA A 24 4.95 9.89 -0.66
N LYS A 25 6.11 9.27 -0.92
CA LYS A 25 6.20 8.02 -1.68
C LYS A 25 5.53 6.87 -0.92
N THR A 26 5.74 6.76 0.39
CA THR A 26 5.06 5.77 1.24
C THR A 26 3.53 5.95 1.21
N ARG A 27 3.02 7.18 1.25
CA ARG A 27 1.59 7.44 1.14
C ARG A 27 1.02 6.91 -0.18
N ARG A 28 1.65 7.27 -1.31
CA ARG A 28 1.23 6.79 -2.63
C ARG A 28 1.27 5.27 -2.73
N ARG A 29 2.26 4.66 -2.09
CA ARG A 29 2.42 3.21 -2.00
C ARG A 29 1.24 2.56 -1.25
N ILE A 30 0.84 3.12 -0.11
CA ILE A 30 -0.34 2.64 0.65
C ILE A 30 -1.61 2.75 -0.20
N GLU A 31 -1.82 3.87 -0.88
CA GLU A 31 -3.00 4.05 -1.74
C GLU A 31 -3.03 3.05 -2.90
N HIS A 32 -1.87 2.70 -3.45
CA HIS A 32 -1.76 1.66 -4.47
C HIS A 32 -2.07 0.27 -3.91
N ASP A 33 -1.44 -0.10 -2.79
CA ASP A 33 -1.64 -1.41 -2.15
C ASP A 33 -3.10 -1.59 -1.75
N TYR A 34 -3.75 -0.54 -1.23
CA TYR A 34 -5.18 -0.57 -0.93
C TYR A 34 -6.04 -0.84 -2.17
N ARG A 35 -5.73 -0.23 -3.33
CA ARG A 35 -6.47 -0.51 -4.57
C ARG A 35 -6.27 -1.95 -5.04
N GLU A 36 -5.06 -2.47 -4.94
CA GLU A 36 -4.75 -3.87 -5.29
C GLU A 36 -5.50 -4.84 -4.37
N LEU A 37 -5.48 -4.61 -3.06
CA LEU A 37 -6.20 -5.43 -2.09
C LEU A 37 -7.71 -5.35 -2.30
N LYS A 38 -8.22 -4.13 -2.46
CA LYS A 38 -9.65 -3.87 -2.63
C LYS A 38 -10.18 -4.54 -3.89
N HIS A 39 -9.66 -4.15 -5.05
CA HIS A 39 -10.23 -4.54 -6.34
C HIS A 39 -9.50 -5.72 -6.99
N GLY A 40 -8.16 -5.73 -6.95
CA GLY A 40 -7.37 -6.77 -7.62
C GLY A 40 -7.44 -8.13 -6.93
N LEU A 41 -7.51 -8.14 -5.60
CA LEU A 41 -7.55 -9.36 -4.78
C LEU A 41 -8.93 -9.64 -4.17
N GLY A 42 -9.94 -8.84 -4.54
CA GLY A 42 -11.34 -9.13 -4.26
C GLY A 42 -11.78 -8.89 -2.82
N LEU A 43 -11.11 -8.00 -2.07
CA LEU A 43 -11.55 -7.66 -0.71
C LEU A 43 -12.93 -6.99 -0.70
N ASP A 44 -13.33 -6.28 -1.76
CA ASP A 44 -14.68 -5.73 -1.93
C ASP A 44 -15.74 -6.76 -2.38
N HIS A 45 -15.31 -7.97 -2.79
CA HIS A 45 -16.17 -9.08 -3.21
C HIS A 45 -16.04 -10.31 -2.29
N PHE A 46 -15.49 -10.14 -1.08
CA PHE A 46 -15.35 -11.24 -0.13
C PHE A 46 -16.72 -11.67 0.43
N GLU A 47 -17.14 -12.90 0.14
CA GLU A 47 -18.46 -13.43 0.55
C GLU A 47 -18.47 -14.18 1.90
N GLY A 48 -17.30 -14.35 2.54
CA GLY A 48 -17.20 -15.09 3.79
C GLY A 48 -17.89 -14.36 4.95
N ARG A 49 -18.65 -15.10 5.78
CA ARG A 49 -19.50 -14.53 6.85
C ARG A 49 -18.91 -14.67 8.25
N THR A 50 -17.63 -15.01 8.35
CA THR A 50 -16.96 -15.15 9.66
C THR A 50 -15.81 -14.18 9.74
N TRP A 51 -15.62 -13.59 10.92
CA TRP A 51 -14.47 -12.76 11.22
C TRP A 51 -13.16 -13.47 10.91
N ARG A 52 -13.04 -14.75 11.30
CA ARG A 52 -11.84 -15.56 11.06
C ARG A 52 -11.54 -15.73 9.56
N GLY A 53 -12.58 -15.99 8.76
CA GLY A 53 -12.42 -16.11 7.30
C GLY A 53 -11.98 -14.79 6.67
N TRP A 54 -12.62 -13.68 7.04
CA TRP A 54 -12.25 -12.35 6.57
C TRP A 54 -10.82 -11.98 6.96
N HIS A 55 -10.45 -12.18 8.23
CA HIS A 55 -9.12 -11.85 8.73
C HIS A 55 -8.03 -12.69 8.05
N HIS A 56 -8.29 -13.98 7.82
CA HIS A 56 -7.38 -14.84 7.08
C HIS A 56 -7.20 -14.35 5.64
N HIS A 57 -8.30 -14.01 4.96
CA HIS A 57 -8.26 -13.49 3.59
C HIS A 57 -7.45 -12.19 3.49
N VAL A 58 -7.72 -11.20 4.35
CA VAL A 58 -6.97 -9.92 4.38
C VAL A 58 -5.49 -10.16 4.65
N THR A 59 -5.17 -11.04 5.62
CA THR A 59 -3.78 -11.35 5.97
C THR A 59 -3.04 -12.00 4.80
N ALA A 60 -3.67 -12.98 4.13
CA ALA A 60 -3.10 -13.66 2.98
C ALA A 60 -2.90 -12.70 1.79
N ALA A 61 -3.90 -11.87 1.48
CA ALA A 61 -3.82 -10.86 0.42
C ALA A 61 -2.71 -9.82 0.69
N GLN A 62 -2.60 -9.33 1.93
CA GLN A 62 -1.54 -8.41 2.35
C GLN A 62 -0.14 -9.04 2.24
N ALA A 63 0.00 -10.30 2.66
CA ALA A 63 1.24 -11.05 2.53
C ALA A 63 1.64 -11.20 1.07
N PHE A 64 0.69 -11.53 0.19
CA PHE A 64 0.93 -11.66 -1.25
C PHE A 64 1.44 -10.36 -1.88
N VAL A 65 0.77 -9.23 -1.66
CA VAL A 65 1.21 -7.92 -2.17
C VAL A 65 2.61 -7.55 -1.65
N THR A 66 2.87 -7.85 -0.38
CA THR A 66 4.18 -7.62 0.24
C THR A 66 5.27 -8.47 -0.41
N LEU A 67 5.02 -9.77 -0.59
CA LEU A 67 5.97 -10.69 -1.22
C LEU A 67 6.26 -10.31 -2.68
N ARG A 68 5.24 -9.96 -3.47
CA ARG A 68 5.43 -9.50 -4.86
C ARG A 68 6.32 -8.27 -4.97
N ARG A 69 6.24 -7.37 -4.00
CA ARG A 69 7.12 -6.19 -3.94
C ARG A 69 8.56 -6.56 -3.62
N HIS A 70 8.77 -7.58 -2.78
CA HIS A 70 10.09 -8.03 -2.39
C HIS A 70 10.71 -9.03 -3.38
N ASP A 71 10.00 -9.39 -4.46
CA ASP A 71 10.53 -10.29 -5.47
C ASP A 71 11.69 -9.61 -6.22
N PRO A 72 12.93 -10.12 -6.09
CA PRO A 72 14.10 -9.54 -6.75
C PRO A 72 14.01 -9.59 -8.28
N ARG A 73 13.18 -10.48 -8.86
CA ARG A 73 13.00 -10.61 -10.32
C ARG A 73 12.27 -9.42 -10.92
N VAL A 74 11.51 -8.67 -10.13
CA VAL A 74 10.84 -7.44 -10.58
C VAL A 74 11.84 -6.27 -10.70
N HIS A 75 13.02 -6.41 -10.07
CA HIS A 75 14.08 -5.39 -10.08
C HIS A 75 15.23 -5.68 -11.06
N THR A 76 15.15 -6.77 -11.84
CA THR A 76 16.15 -7.13 -12.84
C THR A 76 15.55 -7.05 -14.24
N THR A 77 15.57 -5.85 -14.81
CA THR A 77 15.67 -5.66 -16.26
C THR A 77 16.85 -4.73 -16.49
N ALA A 78 17.97 -5.33 -16.88
CA ALA A 78 19.10 -4.64 -17.49
C ALA A 78 18.76 -4.36 -18.97
#